data_AF-A0A426VY06-F1
#
_entry.id   AF-A0A426VY06-F1
#
_cell.length_a   1.000
_cell.length_b   1.000
_cell.length_c   1.000
_cell.angle_alpha   90.00
_cell.angle_beta   90.00
_cell.angle_gamma   90.00
#
_symmetry.space_group_name_H-M   'P 1'
#
loop_
_entity.id
_entity.type
_entity.pdbx_description
1 polymer ?
#
loop_
_entity_poly.entity_id
_entity_poly.type
_entity_poly.pdbx_seq_one_letter_code
_entity_poly.pdbx_strand_id
1 'polypeptide(L)' 'MILKLIIFAIAGLFIYKLLGGKLPSIGKNNEEKKIDEDTLVECSKCGTYVTIKESIIVNGKYYCSKECLD' A
#
# COMPACT_ATOMS: atom_id res chain seq x y z
N MET A 1 -7.99 8.47 44.55
CA MET A 1 -8.10 9.51 43.50
C MET A 1 -7.85 8.96 42.09
N ILE A 2 -6.86 8.07 41.88
CA ILE A 2 -6.61 7.38 40.60
C ILE A 2 -7.78 6.53 40.09
N LEU A 3 -8.51 5.85 40.98
CA LEU A 3 -9.62 4.96 40.58
C LEU A 3 -10.77 5.70 39.87
N LYS A 4 -11.06 6.94 40.29
CA LYS A 4 -12.06 7.81 39.63
C LYS A 4 -11.63 8.21 38.21
N LEU A 5 -10.32 8.41 37.97
CA LEU A 5 -9.79 8.76 36.65
C LEU A 5 -9.90 7.60 35.66
N ILE A 6 -9.66 6.37 36.12
CA ILE A 6 -9.77 5.17 35.28
C ILE A 6 -11.23 4.98 34.81
N ILE A 7 -12.20 5.18 35.71
CA ILE A 7 -13.63 5.07 35.38
C ILE A 7 -14.04 6.13 34.35
N PHE A 8 -13.57 7.37 34.51
CA PHE A 8 -13.82 8.43 33.54
C PHE A 8 -13.22 8.15 32.16
N ALA A 9 -12.01 7.59 32.10
CA ALA A 9 -11.36 7.23 30.84
C ALA A 9 -12.12 6.11 30.10
N ILE A 10 -12.59 5.09 30.84
CA ILE A 10 -13.38 3.99 30.27
C ILE A 10 -14.72 4.49 29.73
N ALA A 11 -15.42 5.32 30.50
CA ALA A 11 -16.70 5.90 30.08
C ALA A 11 -16.55 6.79 28.83
N GLY A 12 -15.49 7.61 28.76
CA GLY A 12 -15.18 8.43 27.58
C GLY A 12 -14.90 7.60 26.33
N LEU A 13 -14.12 6.52 26.46
CA LEU A 13 -13.87 5.58 25.35
C LEU A 13 -15.14 4.87 24.89
N PHE A 14 -16.02 4.50 25.83
CA PHE A 14 -17.27 3.82 25.50
C PHE A 14 -18.21 4.72 24.70
N ILE A 15 -18.36 5.99 25.11
CA ILE A 15 -19.14 7.01 24.40
C ILE A 15 -18.53 7.29 23.02
N TYR A 16 -17.21 7.44 22.93
CA TYR A 16 -16.51 7.65 21.65
C TYR A 16 -16.74 6.50 20.66
N LYS A 17 -16.67 5.25 21.14
CA LYS A 17 -16.96 4.05 20.35
C LYS A 17 -18.43 3.97 19.93
N LEU A 18 -19.37 4.37 20.81
CA LEU A 18 -20.81 4.32 20.54
C LEU A 18 -21.27 5.41 19.54
N LEU A 19 -20.65 6.59 19.57
CA LEU A 19 -20.96 7.71 18.66
C LEU A 19 -20.39 7.54 17.23
N GLY A 20 -19.89 6.35 16.88
CA GLY A 20 -19.32 6.10 15.56
C GLY A 20 -17.97 6.78 15.37
N GLY A 21 -17.20 6.91 16.46
CA GLY A 21 -15.80 7.31 16.41
C GLY A 21 -15.05 6.37 15.49
N LYS A 22 -14.90 6.77 14.23
CA LYS A 22 -13.95 6.19 13.30
C LYS A 22 -12.59 6.45 13.93
N LEU A 23 -12.07 5.46 14.64
CA LEU A 23 -10.70 5.46 15.08
C LEU A 23 -9.88 5.73 13.80
N PRO A 24 -9.10 6.83 13.70
CA PRO A 24 -8.18 6.98 12.59
C PRO A 24 -7.28 5.76 12.69
N SER A 25 -7.44 4.84 11.76
CA SER A 25 -6.66 3.63 11.73
C SER A 25 -5.23 4.07 11.48
N ILE A 26 -4.46 4.27 12.54
CA ILE A 26 -2.98 4.31 12.55
C ILE A 26 -2.46 2.87 12.35
N GLY A 27 -3.25 2.02 11.70
CA GLY A 27 -2.89 0.69 11.28
C GLY A 27 -2.41 0.76 9.84
N LYS A 28 -1.09 0.86 9.68
CA LYS A 28 -0.35 0.65 8.44
C LYS A 28 -0.96 1.36 7.24
N ASN A 29 -0.40 2.52 6.95
CA ASN A 29 -0.26 2.95 5.57
C ASN A 29 0.64 1.93 4.86
N ASN A 30 0.12 0.73 4.58
CA ASN A 30 0.42 0.06 3.34
C ASN A 30 -0.28 0.92 2.27
N GLU A 31 0.25 2.13 2.05
CA GLU A 31 0.58 2.53 0.69
C GLU A 31 1.54 1.43 0.21
N GLU A 32 0.98 0.25 -0.09
CA GLU A 32 1.19 -0.36 -1.38
C GLU A 32 0.96 0.80 -2.32
N LYS A 33 2.06 1.52 -2.60
CA LYS A 33 2.19 2.34 -3.78
C LYS A 33 1.72 1.38 -4.84
N LYS A 34 0.46 1.51 -5.24
CA LYS A 34 -0.06 0.86 -6.42
C LYS A 34 0.89 1.42 -7.46
N ILE A 35 1.92 0.64 -7.78
CA ILE A 35 2.87 1.05 -8.78
C ILE A 35 1.95 1.14 -9.99
N ASP A 36 1.66 2.37 -10.40
CA ASP A 36 0.68 2.63 -11.42
C ASP A 36 1.02 1.71 -12.58
N GLU A 37 0.05 0.91 -13.03
CA GLU A 37 0.30 -0.14 -14.03
C GLU A 37 0.86 0.48 -15.32
N ASP A 38 0.59 1.78 -15.51
CA ASP A 38 1.06 2.68 -16.56
C ASP A 38 2.48 3.23 -16.33
N THR A 39 3.15 2.87 -15.23
CA THR A 39 4.53 3.25 -14.96
C THR A 39 5.43 2.66 -16.04
N LEU A 40 6.22 3.52 -16.69
CA LEU A 40 7.17 3.12 -17.71
C LEU A 40 8.44 2.57 -17.06
N VAL A 41 8.83 1.37 -17.48
CA VAL A 41 10.04 0.66 -17.07
C VAL A 41 10.87 0.31 -18.28
N GLU A 42 12.19 0.30 -18.13
CA GLU A 42 13.13 0.06 -19.20
C GLU A 42 13.36 -1.45 -19.41
N CYS A 43 13.26 -1.91 -20.66
CA CYS A 43 13.56 -3.28 -21.02
C CYS A 43 15.05 -3.59 -20.82
N SER A 44 15.36 -4.62 -20.03
CA SER A 44 16.73 -5.02 -19.70
C SER A 44 17.57 -5.53 -20.88
N LYS A 45 16.96 -5.79 -22.05
CA LYS A 45 17.67 -6.30 -23.24
C LYS A 45 17.83 -5.26 -24.36
N CYS A 46 16.79 -4.48 -24.66
CA CYS A 46 16.81 -3.54 -25.79
C CYS A 46 16.71 -2.06 -25.39
N GLY A 47 16.47 -1.74 -24.12
CA GLY A 47 16.33 -0.36 -23.64
C GLY A 47 14.99 0.31 -23.99
N THR A 48 14.04 -0.40 -24.61
CA THR A 48 12.70 0.13 -24.87
C THR A 48 11.94 0.33 -23.57
N TYR A 49 11.28 1.48 -23.42
CA TYR A 49 10.37 1.75 -22.30
C TYR A 49 8.99 1.13 -22.56
N VAL A 50 8.54 0.30 -21.63
CA VAL A 50 7.22 -0.34 -21.66
C VAL A 50 6.51 -0.10 -20.33
N THR A 51 5.18 -0.11 -20.34
CA THR A 51 4.42 -0.03 -19.09
C THR A 51 4.62 -1.31 -18.27
N ILE A 52 4.54 -1.21 -16.94
CA ILE A 52 4.62 -2.41 -16.07
C ILE A 52 3.55 -3.43 -16.46
N LYS A 53 2.35 -2.94 -16.84
CA LYS A 53 1.24 -3.76 -17.33
C LYS A 53 1.55 -4.59 -18.56
N GLU A 54 2.33 -4.05 -19.49
CA GLU A 54 2.68 -4.71 -20.76
C GLU A 54 4.05 -5.42 -20.68
N SER A 55 4.85 -5.12 -19.66
CA SER A 55 6.15 -5.73 -19.45
C SER A 55 6.05 -7.16 -18.91
N ILE A 56 7.03 -7.99 -19.27
CA ILE A 56 7.19 -9.32 -18.69
C ILE A 56 8.28 -9.25 -17.62
N ILE A 57 7.96 -9.70 -16.40
CA ILE A 57 8.91 -9.68 -15.28
C ILE A 57 9.52 -11.07 -15.11
N VAL A 58 10.84 -11.19 -15.34
CA VAL A 58 11.58 -12.43 -15.11
C VAL A 58 12.77 -12.14 -14.21
N ASN A 59 12.81 -12.81 -13.06
CA ASN A 59 13.89 -12.68 -12.07
C ASN A 59 14.14 -11.21 -11.63
N GLY A 60 13.06 -10.41 -11.51
CA GLY A 60 13.12 -9.01 -11.12
C GLY A 60 13.56 -8.03 -12.22
N LYS A 61 13.70 -8.50 -13.47
CA LYS A 61 13.99 -7.67 -14.64
C LYS A 61 12.76 -7.51 -15.52
N TYR A 62 12.62 -6.34 -16.12
CA TYR A 62 11.52 -6.00 -17.02
C TYR A 62 11.92 -6.23 -18.48
N TYR A 63 11.02 -6.81 -19.26
CA TYR A 63 11.22 -7.12 -20.67
C TYR A 63 10.02 -6.65 -21.49
N CYS A 64 10.26 -6.10 -22.68
CA CYS A 64 9.20 -5.58 -23.55
C CYS A 64 8.43 -6.66 -24.32
N SER A 65 9.01 -7.85 -24.53
CA SER A 65 8.38 -8.95 -25.28
C SER A 65 9.07 -10.28 -25.01
N LYS A 66 8.46 -11.39 -25.48
CA LYS A 66 9.06 -12.73 -25.40
C LYS A 66 10.36 -12.85 -26.18
N GLU A 67 10.51 -12.11 -27.28
CA GLU A 67 11.75 -12.04 -28.04
C GLU A 67 12.90 -11.46 -27.21
N CYS A 68 12.59 -10.69 -26.16
CA CYS A 68 13.59 -10.16 -25.26
C CYS A 68 13.97 -11.10 -24.11
N LEU A 69 13.25 -12.20 -23.94
CA LEU A 69 13.52 -13.24 -22.95
C LEU A 69 14.39 -14.37 -23.49
N ASP A 70 14.27 -14.65 -24.80
CA ASP A 70 15.10 -15.59 -25.57
C ASP A 70 16.54 -15.07 -25.76
#